data_AF-A0A4R6BDE6-F1
#
_entry.id   AF-A0A4R6BDE6-F1
#
_cell.length_a   1.000
_cell.length_b   1.000
_cell.length_c   1.000
_cell.angle_alpha   90.00
_cell.angle_beta   90.00
_cell.angle_gamma   90.00
#
_symmetry.space_group_name_H-M   'P 1'
#
loop_
_entity.id
_entity.type
_entity.pdbx_description
1 polymer ?
#
loop_
_entity_poly.entity_id
_entity_poly.type
_entity_poly.pdbx_seq_one_letter_code
_entity_poly.pdbx_strand_id
1 'polypeptide(L)'
;MNDLILKLIYAGFTTKQLHQYYRQFGCFDFVTEKYEMLLREGQDERLRAKLQCLKKLDSTQIRQNLSRDQIQTVFYHESDYPVLLKEIYDFPFVLFYRGDIKLAQNKALAIVGGRERTDYTKQVLTRLMPELRDLTIVSGLAKGTDADAHLAAMEHGSRTIGVLGFGHLHHYPSETALLRRHMEEHQLVVSEYPPFAGPKTWQFPERNRLISGLAEGVLVIESKKRSGSLITLDQALDQNRNVYCIPGPVTSQYSEGSNLKIFEGAKMCLKASDILEDFIV
;
A
#
# COMPACT_ATOMS: atom_id res chain seq x y z
N MET A 1 -13.10 10.22 18.44
CA MET A 1 -11.92 9.52 17.88
C MET A 1 -11.75 9.70 16.35
N ASN A 2 -12.65 9.22 15.49
CA ASN A 2 -12.45 9.19 14.02
C ASN A 2 -12.25 10.58 13.41
N ASP A 3 -13.05 11.56 13.84
CA ASP A 3 -12.92 12.95 13.41
C ASP A 3 -11.55 13.54 13.75
N LEU A 4 -11.01 13.19 14.92
CA LEU A 4 -9.71 13.67 15.34
C LEU A 4 -8.59 13.06 14.50
N ILE A 5 -8.65 11.75 14.22
CA ILE A 5 -7.69 11.07 13.32
C ILE A 5 -7.70 11.72 11.93
N LEU A 6 -8.90 11.96 11.36
CA LEU A 6 -9.02 12.66 10.07
C LEU A 6 -8.39 14.05 10.11
N LYS A 7 -8.72 14.84 11.13
CA LYS A 7 -8.18 16.19 11.29
C LYS A 7 -6.65 16.17 11.44
N LEU A 8 -6.09 15.21 12.19
CA LEU A 8 -4.64 15.05 12.34
C LEU A 8 -3.96 14.78 10.98
N ILE A 9 -4.52 13.87 10.19
CA ILE A 9 -3.96 13.53 8.88
C ILE A 9 -4.10 14.71 7.90
N TYR A 10 -5.24 15.40 7.90
CA TYR A 10 -5.46 16.61 7.10
C TYR A 10 -4.57 17.78 7.53
N ALA A 11 -4.20 17.85 8.82
CA ALA A 11 -3.24 18.81 9.34
C ALA A 11 -1.78 18.45 9.01
N GLY A 12 -1.53 17.30 8.36
CA GLY A 12 -0.23 16.86 7.89
C GLY A 12 0.58 16.06 8.90
N PHE A 13 -0.04 15.52 9.95
CA PHE A 13 0.64 14.56 10.84
C PHE A 13 0.92 13.26 10.08
N THR A 14 2.16 12.79 10.13
CA THR A 14 2.54 11.52 9.48
C THR A 14 2.16 10.33 10.34
N THR A 15 2.01 9.16 9.74
CA THR A 15 1.69 7.92 10.47
C THR A 15 2.71 7.59 11.54
N LYS A 16 4.00 7.83 11.28
CA LYS A 16 5.05 7.71 12.30
C LYS A 16 4.81 8.63 13.51
N GLN A 17 4.41 9.89 13.27
CA GLN A 17 4.06 10.81 14.36
C GLN A 17 2.84 10.28 15.13
N LEU A 18 1.81 9.81 14.44
CA LEU A 18 0.62 9.25 15.07
C LEU A 18 0.94 8.03 15.94
N HIS A 19 1.81 7.13 15.48
CA HIS A 19 2.29 5.98 16.27
C HIS A 19 3.08 6.39 17.49
N GLN A 20 3.97 7.39 17.37
CA GLN A 20 4.71 7.93 18.51
C GLN A 20 3.75 8.45 19.59
N TYR A 21 2.71 9.17 19.20
CA TYR A 21 1.69 9.64 20.13
C TYR A 21 0.86 8.49 20.71
N TYR A 22 0.39 7.58 19.87
CA TYR A 22 -0.44 6.46 20.30
C TYR A 22 0.27 5.58 21.35
N ARG A 23 1.56 5.29 21.15
CA ARG A 23 2.38 4.53 22.13
C ARG A 23 2.58 5.26 23.45
N GLN A 24 2.68 6.59 23.41
CA GLN A 24 2.90 7.39 24.61
C GLN A 24 1.63 7.53 25.46
N PHE A 25 0.43 7.53 24.84
CA PHE A 25 -0.81 7.91 25.53
C PHE A 25 -1.92 6.85 25.51
N GLY A 26 -1.81 5.81 24.67
CA GLY A 26 -2.83 4.76 24.53
C GLY A 26 -4.09 5.19 23.77
N CYS A 27 -4.38 6.48 23.63
CA CYS A 27 -5.48 6.99 22.81
C CYS A 27 -5.17 8.36 22.19
N PHE A 28 -6.01 8.78 21.23
CA PHE A 28 -5.87 10.09 20.58
C PHE A 28 -6.61 11.22 21.32
N ASP A 29 -7.43 10.96 22.34
CA ASP A 29 -8.30 11.98 22.92
C ASP A 29 -7.54 13.09 23.69
N PHE A 30 -6.37 12.77 24.25
CA PHE A 30 -5.50 13.73 24.95
C PHE A 30 -4.59 14.55 24.04
N VAL A 31 -4.68 14.32 22.73
CA VAL A 31 -3.78 14.93 21.75
C VAL A 31 -3.93 16.45 21.74
N THR A 32 -5.16 16.99 21.83
CA THR A 32 -5.42 18.44 21.86
C THR A 32 -4.91 19.13 23.13
N GLU A 33 -5.14 18.59 24.31
CA GLU A 33 -4.70 19.19 25.59
C GLU A 33 -3.17 19.18 25.70
N LYS A 34 -2.52 18.08 25.29
CA LYS A 34 -1.07 17.98 25.37
C LYS A 34 -0.34 18.69 24.21
N TYR A 35 -0.98 18.89 23.06
CA TYR A 35 -0.43 19.78 22.04
C TYR A 35 -0.25 21.21 22.55
N GLU A 36 -1.14 21.68 23.42
CA GLU A 36 -0.97 22.97 24.08
C GLU A 36 0.20 22.96 25.08
N MET A 37 0.52 21.81 25.69
CA MET A 37 1.72 21.64 26.52
C MET A 37 3.02 21.58 25.68
N LEU A 38 3.06 20.81 24.60
CA LEU A 38 4.22 20.73 23.68
C LEU A 38 4.53 22.08 22.99
N LEU A 39 3.50 22.90 22.75
CA LEU A 39 3.67 24.28 22.28
C LEU A 39 4.39 25.18 23.30
N ARG A 40 4.20 24.92 24.61
CA ARG A 40 4.82 25.68 25.71
C ARG A 40 6.29 25.33 25.91
N GLU A 41 6.73 24.13 25.54
CA GLU A 41 8.13 23.70 25.69
C GLU A 41 9.06 24.21 24.56
N GLY A 42 8.52 24.63 23.39
CA GLY A 42 9.31 25.12 22.23
C GLY A 42 10.09 23.98 21.53
N GLN A 43 10.26 23.86 20.21
CA GLN A 43 10.79 24.81 19.23
C GLN A 43 10.51 24.38 17.75
N ASP A 44 9.53 23.52 17.46
CA ASP A 44 9.30 23.12 16.05
C ASP A 44 8.20 23.97 15.40
N GLU A 45 8.59 24.99 14.63
CA GLU A 45 7.68 25.82 13.83
C GLU A 45 6.75 24.98 12.94
N ARG A 46 7.24 23.84 12.42
CA ARG A 46 6.43 22.94 11.59
C ARG A 46 5.33 22.29 12.42
N LEU A 47 5.64 21.84 13.63
CA LEU A 47 4.64 21.30 14.55
C LEU A 47 3.60 22.38 14.91
N ARG A 48 4.03 23.62 15.19
CA ARG A 48 3.10 24.74 15.45
C ARG A 48 2.14 24.96 14.28
N ALA A 49 2.65 24.96 13.05
CA ALA A 49 1.84 25.13 11.85
C ALA A 49 0.81 24.01 11.68
N LYS A 50 1.19 22.74 11.92
CA LYS A 50 0.24 21.61 11.90
C LYS A 50 -0.87 21.78 12.94
N LEU A 51 -0.53 22.25 14.14
CA LEU A 51 -1.51 22.46 15.21
C LEU A 51 -2.47 23.60 14.95
N GLN A 52 -1.98 24.70 14.40
CA GLN A 52 -2.85 25.79 13.96
C GLN A 52 -3.78 25.34 12.83
N CYS A 53 -3.29 24.52 11.90
CA CYS A 53 -4.12 23.89 10.88
C CYS A 53 -5.20 23.00 11.51
N LEU A 54 -4.81 22.11 12.43
CA LEU A 54 -5.72 21.21 13.14
C LEU A 54 -6.90 21.93 13.81
N LYS A 55 -6.63 23.07 14.47
CA LYS A 55 -7.66 23.88 15.13
C LYS A 55 -8.65 24.50 14.14
N LYS A 56 -8.20 24.83 12.93
CA LYS A 56 -9.02 25.45 11.87
C LYS A 56 -9.84 24.44 11.06
N LEU A 57 -9.47 23.15 11.07
CA LEU A 57 -10.16 22.12 10.32
C LEU A 57 -11.53 21.77 10.95
N ASP A 58 -12.56 21.71 10.11
CA ASP A 58 -13.88 21.20 10.44
C ASP A 58 -14.04 19.77 9.91
N SER A 59 -14.29 18.81 10.81
CA SER A 59 -14.52 17.41 10.45
C SER A 59 -15.78 17.21 9.62
N THR A 60 -16.81 18.05 9.83
CA THR A 60 -18.05 17.99 9.05
C THR A 60 -17.79 18.32 7.59
N GLN A 61 -17.07 19.43 7.33
CA GLN A 61 -16.64 19.80 5.98
C GLN A 61 -15.73 18.75 5.33
N ILE A 62 -14.82 18.14 6.09
CA ILE A 62 -13.96 17.05 5.60
C ILE A 62 -14.81 15.87 5.11
N ARG A 63 -15.78 15.42 5.93
CA ARG A 63 -16.68 14.32 5.57
C ARG A 63 -17.58 14.63 4.38
N GLN A 64 -18.09 15.86 4.29
CA GLN A 64 -18.86 16.31 3.14
C GLN A 64 -18.04 16.28 1.84
N ASN A 65 -16.78 16.72 1.90
CA ASN A 65 -15.87 16.65 0.74
C ASN A 65 -15.59 15.19 0.35
N LEU A 66 -15.30 14.31 1.32
CA LEU A 66 -15.10 12.88 1.07
C LEU A 66 -16.34 12.25 0.41
N SER A 67 -17.53 12.53 0.92
CA SER A 67 -18.79 12.04 0.36
C SER A 67 -19.06 12.57 -1.05
N ARG A 68 -18.82 13.86 -1.31
CA ARG A 68 -18.96 14.48 -2.63
C ARG A 68 -18.03 13.81 -3.65
N ASP A 69 -16.79 13.56 -3.24
CA ASP A 69 -15.75 12.99 -4.10
C ASP A 69 -15.81 11.46 -4.13
N GLN A 70 -16.83 10.83 -3.53
CA GLN A 70 -17.03 9.38 -3.44
C GLN A 70 -15.81 8.65 -2.89
N ILE A 71 -15.19 9.19 -1.84
CA ILE A 71 -14.06 8.58 -1.15
C ILE A 71 -14.54 8.12 0.21
N GLN A 72 -14.39 6.84 0.47
CA GLN A 72 -14.73 6.23 1.75
C GLN A 72 -13.50 6.17 2.65
N THR A 73 -13.74 5.96 3.94
CA THR A 73 -12.67 5.83 4.94
C THR A 73 -12.93 4.61 5.81
N VAL A 74 -11.88 3.86 6.13
CA VAL A 74 -11.92 2.81 7.15
C VAL A 74 -10.83 3.05 8.18
N PHE A 75 -11.18 2.99 9.46
CA PHE A 75 -10.28 3.27 10.58
C PHE A 75 -9.77 1.99 11.23
N TYR A 76 -8.56 2.02 11.78
CA TYR A 76 -7.86 0.85 12.34
C TYR A 76 -8.61 0.02 13.41
N HIS A 77 -9.66 0.56 14.02
CA HIS A 77 -10.48 -0.09 15.03
C HIS A 77 -11.83 -0.59 14.49
N GLU A 78 -12.14 -0.31 13.23
CA GLU A 78 -13.36 -0.80 12.57
C GLU A 78 -13.14 -2.23 12.07
N SER A 79 -14.23 -3.02 12.01
CA SER A 79 -14.18 -4.43 11.61
C SER A 79 -13.70 -4.66 10.18
N ASP A 80 -13.97 -3.70 9.30
CA ASP A 80 -13.62 -3.79 7.88
C ASP A 80 -12.16 -3.40 7.60
N TYR A 81 -11.43 -2.92 8.62
CA TYR A 81 -10.02 -2.60 8.46
C TYR A 81 -9.21 -3.88 8.21
N PRO A 82 -8.27 -3.91 7.25
CA PRO A 82 -7.54 -5.13 6.91
C PRO A 82 -6.71 -5.63 8.09
N VAL A 83 -7.00 -6.85 8.56
CA VAL A 83 -6.37 -7.42 9.76
C VAL A 83 -4.86 -7.53 9.57
N LEU A 84 -4.42 -8.04 8.42
CA LEU A 84 -3.01 -8.23 8.11
C LEU A 84 -2.24 -6.90 8.07
N LEU A 85 -2.88 -5.83 7.58
CA LEU A 85 -2.26 -4.51 7.55
C LEU A 85 -2.08 -3.95 8.96
N LYS A 86 -2.98 -4.27 9.89
CA LYS A 86 -2.90 -3.82 11.28
C LYS A 86 -1.73 -4.44 12.05
N GLU A 87 -1.18 -5.55 11.57
CA GLU A 87 -0.04 -6.24 12.21
C GLU A 87 1.30 -5.56 11.92
N ILE A 88 1.40 -4.73 10.87
CA ILE A 88 2.67 -4.08 10.54
C ILE A 88 2.99 -2.98 11.56
N TYR A 89 4.28 -2.75 11.80
CA TYR A 89 4.77 -1.82 12.85
C TYR A 89 4.21 -0.39 12.76
N ASP A 90 3.97 0.10 11.55
CA ASP A 90 3.54 1.47 11.26
C ASP A 90 2.23 1.53 10.46
N PHE A 91 1.26 0.66 10.79
CA PHE A 91 -0.03 0.63 10.09
C PHE A 91 -0.74 2.01 10.04
N PRO A 92 -1.45 2.35 8.93
CA PRO A 92 -2.23 3.58 8.82
C PRO A 92 -3.41 3.60 9.79
N PHE A 93 -3.62 4.69 10.54
CA PHE A 93 -4.80 4.80 11.41
C PHE A 93 -6.13 4.96 10.65
N VAL A 94 -6.05 5.38 9.38
CA VAL A 94 -7.18 5.44 8.44
C VAL A 94 -6.68 5.11 7.04
N LEU A 95 -7.49 4.38 6.28
CA LEU A 95 -7.35 4.25 4.83
C LEU A 95 -8.46 5.04 4.16
N PHE A 96 -8.09 5.80 3.14
CA PHE A 96 -9.02 6.35 2.15
C PHE A 96 -9.13 5.35 1.01
N TYR A 97 -10.34 5.09 0.51
CA TYR A 97 -10.50 4.12 -0.55
C TYR A 97 -11.69 4.41 -1.48
N ARG A 98 -11.64 3.74 -2.63
CA ARG A 98 -12.73 3.59 -3.60
C ARG A 98 -12.84 2.13 -4.00
N GLY A 99 -14.06 1.64 -4.16
CA GLY A 99 -14.33 0.24 -4.47
C GLY A 99 -14.73 -0.59 -3.25
N ASP A 100 -14.57 -1.91 -3.31
CA ASP A 100 -15.04 -2.84 -2.27
C ASP A 100 -13.96 -3.17 -1.24
N ILE A 101 -14.07 -2.59 -0.03
CA ILE A 101 -13.11 -2.81 1.05
C ILE A 101 -13.04 -4.27 1.51
N LYS A 102 -14.08 -5.07 1.29
CA LYS A 102 -14.12 -6.48 1.68
C LYS A 102 -13.06 -7.32 0.96
N LEU A 103 -12.57 -6.87 -0.20
CA LEU A 103 -11.49 -7.54 -0.91
C LEU A 103 -10.20 -7.60 -0.07
N ALA A 104 -9.98 -6.65 0.83
CA ALA A 104 -8.83 -6.62 1.72
C ALA A 104 -8.93 -7.58 2.92
N GLN A 105 -10.01 -8.36 3.00
CA GLN A 105 -10.19 -9.44 3.99
C GLN A 105 -9.86 -10.83 3.42
N ASN A 106 -9.65 -10.91 2.09
CA ASN A 106 -9.29 -12.16 1.43
C ASN A 106 -7.79 -12.46 1.61
N LYS A 107 -7.44 -13.73 1.45
CA LYS A 107 -6.04 -14.13 1.24
C LYS A 107 -5.47 -13.39 0.03
N ALA A 108 -4.26 -12.88 0.16
CA ALA A 108 -3.71 -11.90 -0.77
C ALA A 108 -2.23 -12.14 -1.06
N LEU A 109 -1.89 -12.03 -2.35
CA LEU A 109 -0.52 -12.08 -2.85
C LEU A 109 -0.17 -10.73 -3.44
N ALA A 110 0.87 -10.09 -2.92
CA ALA A 110 1.41 -8.91 -3.56
C ALA A 110 2.29 -9.31 -4.74
N ILE A 111 2.11 -8.66 -5.89
CA ILE A 111 2.98 -8.86 -7.06
C ILE A 111 3.61 -7.52 -7.41
N VAL A 112 4.93 -7.47 -7.38
CA VAL A 112 5.70 -6.25 -7.65
C VAL A 112 6.87 -6.53 -8.61
N GLY A 113 7.38 -5.47 -9.23
CA GLY A 113 8.56 -5.61 -10.09
C GLY A 113 9.04 -4.30 -10.69
N GLY A 114 9.85 -4.41 -11.73
CA GLY A 114 10.39 -3.29 -12.46
C GLY A 114 9.30 -2.49 -13.18
N ARG A 115 9.45 -1.15 -13.16
CA ARG A 115 8.69 -0.24 -14.03
C ARG A 115 9.06 -0.39 -15.51
N GLU A 116 10.32 -0.76 -15.75
CA GLU A 116 10.81 -1.29 -17.02
C GLU A 116 10.89 -2.80 -16.85
N ARG A 117 10.17 -3.53 -17.69
CA ARG A 117 10.10 -4.99 -17.70
C ARG A 117 10.30 -5.52 -19.12
N THR A 118 10.54 -6.81 -19.26
CA THR A 118 10.52 -7.47 -20.57
C THR A 118 9.19 -8.18 -20.79
N ASP A 119 8.99 -8.79 -21.96
CA ASP A 119 7.81 -9.62 -22.20
C ASP A 119 7.77 -10.87 -21.32
N TYR A 120 8.91 -11.21 -20.69
CA TYR A 120 8.98 -12.29 -19.71
C TYR A 120 7.99 -12.08 -18.57
N THR A 121 7.85 -10.86 -18.04
CA THR A 121 6.87 -10.56 -16.99
C THR A 121 5.45 -10.95 -17.39
N LYS A 122 5.04 -10.59 -18.61
CA LYS A 122 3.71 -10.94 -19.12
C LYS A 122 3.54 -12.46 -19.27
N GLN A 123 4.55 -13.15 -19.80
CA GLN A 123 4.53 -14.61 -19.95
C GLN A 123 4.39 -15.33 -18.60
N VAL A 124 5.13 -14.87 -17.59
CA VAL A 124 5.05 -15.39 -16.23
C VAL A 124 3.67 -15.17 -15.63
N LEU A 125 3.12 -13.96 -15.74
CA LEU A 125 1.77 -13.66 -15.24
C LEU A 125 0.71 -14.52 -15.93
N THR A 126 0.73 -14.64 -17.26
CA THR A 126 -0.18 -15.51 -18.01
C THR A 126 -0.08 -16.98 -17.58
N ARG A 127 1.13 -17.43 -17.18
CA ARG A 127 1.33 -18.80 -16.69
C ARG A 127 0.81 -19.00 -15.27
N LEU A 128 1.05 -18.04 -14.36
CA LEU A 128 0.77 -18.21 -12.92
C LEU A 128 -0.67 -17.82 -12.54
N MET A 129 -1.22 -16.76 -13.14
CA MET A 129 -2.50 -16.18 -12.71
C MET A 129 -3.71 -17.16 -12.77
N PRO A 130 -3.85 -18.06 -13.76
CA PRO A 130 -4.97 -19.02 -13.78
C PRO A 130 -5.06 -19.88 -12.52
N GLU A 131 -3.92 -20.22 -11.92
CA GLU A 131 -3.82 -21.03 -10.70
C GLU A 131 -3.93 -20.17 -9.41
N LEU A 132 -3.70 -18.86 -9.50
CA LEU A 132 -3.75 -17.92 -8.38
C LEU A 132 -5.09 -17.16 -8.29
N ARG A 133 -6.13 -17.67 -8.96
CA ARG A 133 -7.45 -17.00 -9.06
C ARG A 133 -8.16 -16.76 -7.73
N ASP A 134 -7.89 -17.62 -6.74
CA ASP A 134 -8.52 -17.56 -5.42
C ASP A 134 -7.80 -16.59 -4.46
N LEU A 135 -6.65 -16.04 -4.88
CA LEU A 135 -5.94 -14.99 -4.14
C LEU A 135 -6.30 -13.61 -4.68
N THR A 136 -6.35 -12.64 -3.78
CA THR A 136 -6.46 -11.22 -4.14
C THR A 136 -5.08 -10.67 -4.48
N ILE A 137 -4.90 -10.13 -5.68
CA ILE A 137 -3.61 -9.59 -6.11
C ILE A 137 -3.45 -8.15 -5.65
N VAL A 138 -2.41 -7.86 -4.86
CA VAL A 138 -2.11 -6.51 -4.37
C VAL A 138 -0.93 -5.92 -5.15
N SER A 139 -1.05 -4.69 -5.63
CA SER A 139 0.09 -4.00 -6.26
C SER A 139 -0.06 -2.48 -6.21
N GLY A 140 0.96 -1.78 -6.72
CA GLY A 140 1.14 -0.35 -6.52
C GLY A 140 0.58 0.56 -7.61
N LEU A 141 -0.20 0.05 -8.58
CA LEU A 141 -0.72 0.84 -9.72
C LEU A 141 0.38 1.64 -10.47
N ALA A 142 1.65 1.21 -10.40
CA ALA A 142 2.71 1.78 -11.21
C ALA A 142 2.65 1.21 -12.63
N LYS A 143 3.31 1.87 -13.58
CA LYS A 143 3.54 1.27 -14.91
C LYS A 143 4.46 0.03 -14.80
N GLY A 144 4.40 -0.83 -15.81
CA GLY A 144 5.21 -2.05 -15.87
C GLY A 144 4.56 -3.17 -15.07
N THR A 145 5.35 -3.88 -14.25
CA THR A 145 4.92 -5.11 -13.57
C THR A 145 3.65 -4.92 -12.75
N ASP A 146 3.51 -3.82 -12.01
CA ASP A 146 2.33 -3.55 -11.18
C ASP A 146 1.04 -3.47 -12.02
N ALA A 147 1.06 -2.73 -13.14
CA ALA A 147 -0.08 -2.64 -14.04
C ALA A 147 -0.37 -3.98 -14.73
N ASP A 148 0.67 -4.69 -15.17
CA ASP A 148 0.55 -6.01 -15.80
C ASP A 148 -0.08 -7.02 -14.82
N ALA A 149 0.28 -6.97 -13.53
CA ALA A 149 -0.28 -7.83 -12.49
C ALA A 149 -1.77 -7.57 -12.24
N HIS A 150 -2.18 -6.29 -12.15
CA HIS A 150 -3.59 -5.94 -12.00
C HIS A 150 -4.43 -6.38 -13.21
N LEU A 151 -3.91 -6.17 -14.42
CA LEU A 151 -4.58 -6.58 -15.66
C LEU A 151 -4.73 -8.10 -15.73
N ALA A 152 -3.65 -8.85 -15.47
CA ALA A 152 -3.67 -10.30 -15.50
C ALA A 152 -4.59 -10.90 -14.41
N ALA A 153 -4.61 -10.30 -13.22
CA ALA A 153 -5.56 -10.68 -12.16
C ALA A 153 -7.01 -10.57 -12.64
N MET A 154 -7.39 -9.41 -13.21
CA MET A 154 -8.75 -9.20 -13.71
C MET A 154 -9.09 -10.07 -14.93
N GLU A 155 -8.15 -10.28 -15.85
CA GLU A 155 -8.31 -11.15 -17.02
C GLU A 155 -8.61 -12.60 -16.63
N HIS A 156 -8.01 -13.08 -15.53
CA HIS A 156 -8.19 -14.45 -15.03
C HIS A 156 -9.22 -14.58 -13.90
N GLY A 157 -9.98 -13.51 -13.61
CA GLY A 157 -11.07 -13.53 -12.63
C GLY A 157 -10.65 -13.39 -11.16
N SER A 158 -9.36 -13.18 -10.88
CA SER A 158 -8.88 -12.80 -9.55
C SER A 158 -9.41 -11.41 -9.16
N ARG A 159 -9.51 -11.21 -7.85
CA ARG A 159 -9.71 -9.87 -7.28
C ARG A 159 -8.38 -9.13 -7.21
N THR A 160 -8.42 -7.80 -7.17
CA THR A 160 -7.19 -7.02 -7.06
C THR A 160 -7.32 -5.73 -6.25
N ILE A 161 -6.24 -5.33 -5.58
CA ILE A 161 -6.17 -4.13 -4.74
C ILE A 161 -5.02 -3.25 -5.22
N GLY A 162 -5.34 -2.03 -5.66
CA GLY A 162 -4.36 -1.00 -5.99
C GLY A 162 -4.05 -0.13 -4.78
N VAL A 163 -2.79 -0.06 -4.36
CA VAL A 163 -2.37 0.82 -3.26
C VAL A 163 -1.79 2.09 -3.86
N LEU A 164 -2.19 3.30 -3.43
CA LEU A 164 -1.69 4.57 -3.97
C LEU A 164 -0.65 5.23 -3.05
N GLY A 165 0.35 5.87 -3.68
CA GLY A 165 1.36 6.69 -2.99
C GLY A 165 0.95 8.17 -2.84
N PHE A 166 -0.34 8.47 -3.00
CA PHE A 166 -0.91 9.81 -3.07
C PHE A 166 -2.43 9.73 -2.85
N GLY A 167 -3.08 10.88 -2.68
CA GLY A 167 -4.53 10.98 -2.46
C GLY A 167 -5.36 10.76 -3.73
N HIS A 168 -6.61 10.32 -3.55
CA HIS A 168 -7.50 9.95 -4.67
C HIS A 168 -7.84 11.07 -5.66
N LEU A 169 -7.60 12.35 -5.34
CA LEU A 169 -7.83 13.47 -6.27
C LEU A 169 -6.66 13.71 -7.24
N HIS A 170 -5.57 12.94 -7.12
CA HIS A 170 -4.43 12.97 -8.02
C HIS A 170 -4.25 11.62 -8.69
N HIS A 171 -3.56 11.58 -9.83
CA HIS A 171 -3.15 10.32 -10.44
C HIS A 171 -1.75 10.40 -11.05
N TYR A 172 -0.96 9.35 -10.84
CA TYR A 172 0.36 9.17 -11.43
C TYR A 172 0.71 7.67 -11.44
N PRO A 173 1.33 7.15 -12.52
CA PRO A 173 1.58 7.81 -13.81
C PRO A 173 0.30 7.92 -14.65
N SER A 174 0.27 8.81 -15.66
CA SER A 174 -0.92 9.02 -16.52
C SER A 174 -1.41 7.76 -17.25
N GLU A 175 -0.47 6.88 -17.58
CA GLU A 175 -0.67 5.67 -18.36
C GLU A 175 -1.56 4.64 -17.64
N THR A 176 -1.60 4.68 -16.31
CA THR A 176 -2.43 3.79 -15.48
C THR A 176 -3.79 4.39 -15.13
N ALA A 177 -4.17 5.54 -15.71
CA ALA A 177 -5.39 6.26 -15.31
C ALA A 177 -6.67 5.47 -15.59
N LEU A 178 -6.74 4.85 -16.78
CA LEU A 178 -7.89 4.03 -17.17
C LEU A 178 -7.97 2.75 -16.34
N LEU A 179 -6.83 2.10 -16.12
CA LEU A 179 -6.73 0.92 -15.26
C LEU A 179 -7.23 1.24 -13.84
N ARG A 180 -6.73 2.33 -13.25
CA ARG A 180 -7.18 2.77 -11.93
C ARG A 180 -8.68 3.04 -11.91
N ARG A 181 -9.22 3.78 -12.88
CA ARG A 181 -10.66 4.08 -12.91
C ARG A 181 -11.49 2.80 -12.92
N HIS A 182 -11.12 1.85 -13.77
CA HIS A 182 -11.77 0.55 -13.82
C HIS A 182 -11.70 -0.20 -12.47
N MET A 183 -10.54 -0.16 -11.79
CA MET A 183 -10.37 -0.76 -10.47
C MET A 183 -11.18 -0.05 -9.37
N GLU A 184 -11.30 1.28 -9.41
CA GLU A 184 -12.13 2.03 -8.44
C GLU A 184 -13.62 1.68 -8.56
N GLU A 185 -14.07 1.27 -9.76
CA GLU A 185 -15.45 0.88 -10.04
C GLU A 185 -15.74 -0.60 -9.72
N HIS A 186 -14.79 -1.51 -9.96
CA HIS A 186 -15.04 -2.96 -9.95
C HIS A 186 -14.19 -3.75 -8.94
N GLN A 187 -13.19 -3.11 -8.33
CA GLN A 187 -12.19 -3.74 -7.47
C GLN A 187 -12.00 -2.87 -6.22
N LEU A 188 -10.76 -2.73 -5.72
CA LEU A 188 -10.45 -1.84 -4.60
C LEU A 188 -9.19 -1.03 -4.91
N VAL A 189 -9.24 0.27 -4.60
CA VAL A 189 -8.07 1.15 -4.59
C VAL A 189 -8.01 1.86 -3.25
N VAL A 190 -6.87 1.78 -2.56
CA VAL A 190 -6.65 2.34 -1.22
C VAL A 190 -5.50 3.34 -1.20
N SER A 191 -5.53 4.28 -0.26
CA SER A 191 -4.47 5.22 0.04
C SER A 191 -4.46 5.57 1.52
N GLU A 192 -3.28 5.75 2.10
CA GLU A 192 -3.12 6.33 3.43
C GLU A 192 -3.11 7.87 3.40
N TYR A 193 -2.93 8.47 2.22
CA TYR A 193 -2.80 9.92 2.10
C TYR A 193 -4.17 10.59 1.93
N PRO A 194 -4.37 11.80 2.53
CA PRO A 194 -5.59 12.56 2.33
C PRO A 194 -5.87 12.79 0.84
N PRO A 195 -7.14 12.88 0.41
CA PRO A 195 -7.54 12.94 -1.00
C PRO A 195 -6.76 13.95 -1.86
N PHE A 196 -6.43 15.11 -1.30
CA PHE A 196 -5.75 16.22 -1.99
C PHE A 196 -4.23 16.10 -2.01
N ALA A 197 -3.62 15.10 -1.36
CA ALA A 197 -2.18 14.95 -1.29
C ALA A 197 -1.62 14.48 -2.65
N GLY A 198 -0.83 15.33 -3.31
CA GLY A 198 -0.18 15.00 -4.59
C GLY A 198 1.02 14.04 -4.43
N PRO A 199 1.47 13.42 -5.53
CA PRO A 199 2.57 12.46 -5.53
C PRO A 199 3.92 13.10 -5.22
N LYS A 200 4.69 12.48 -4.33
CA LYS A 200 6.07 12.85 -3.97
C LYS A 200 6.96 11.61 -4.03
N THR A 201 8.21 11.79 -4.44
CA THR A 201 9.17 10.68 -4.64
C THR A 201 9.35 9.78 -3.42
N TRP A 202 9.35 10.35 -2.21
CA TRP A 202 9.50 9.62 -0.95
C TRP A 202 8.23 8.85 -0.52
N GLN A 203 7.06 9.18 -1.08
CA GLN A 203 5.82 8.49 -0.74
C GLN A 203 5.73 7.11 -1.41
N PHE A 204 6.42 6.87 -2.53
CA PHE A 204 6.38 5.55 -3.18
C PHE A 204 7.06 4.46 -2.34
N PRO A 205 8.28 4.64 -1.81
CA PRO A 205 8.86 3.68 -0.87
C PRO A 205 8.09 3.55 0.45
N GLU A 206 7.51 4.65 0.95
CA GLU A 206 6.67 4.62 2.15
C GLU A 206 5.40 3.78 1.90
N ARG A 207 4.74 3.97 0.76
CA ARG A 207 3.57 3.21 0.35
C ARG A 207 3.83 1.71 0.22
N ASN A 208 5.03 1.31 -0.22
CA ASN A 208 5.33 -0.10 -0.48
C ASN A 208 5.12 -1.01 0.74
N ARG A 209 5.29 -0.49 1.96
CA ARG A 209 5.00 -1.23 3.19
C ARG A 209 3.52 -1.61 3.34
N LEU A 210 2.62 -0.85 2.70
CA LEU A 210 1.18 -1.14 2.66
C LEU A 210 0.88 -2.24 1.64
N ILE A 211 1.65 -2.32 0.54
CA ILE A 211 1.52 -3.40 -0.44
C ILE A 211 1.85 -4.73 0.22
N SER A 212 3.01 -4.82 0.90
CA SER A 212 3.39 -6.01 1.65
C SER A 212 2.50 -6.23 2.88
N GLY A 213 2.07 -5.17 3.55
CA GLY A 213 1.21 -5.27 4.73
C GLY A 213 -0.20 -5.79 4.43
N LEU A 214 -0.68 -5.63 3.20
CA LEU A 214 -1.98 -6.14 2.74
C LEU A 214 -1.92 -7.57 2.18
N ALA A 215 -0.75 -8.22 2.14
CA ALA A 215 -0.57 -9.54 1.54
C ALA A 215 0.19 -10.52 2.44
N GLU A 216 -0.19 -11.80 2.42
CA GLU A 216 0.51 -12.86 3.19
C GLU A 216 1.87 -13.19 2.58
N GLY A 217 2.07 -12.87 1.30
CA GLY A 217 3.37 -12.92 0.67
C GLY A 217 3.55 -11.95 -0.50
N VAL A 218 4.80 -11.77 -0.92
CA VAL A 218 5.21 -10.85 -1.98
C VAL A 218 6.01 -11.59 -3.03
N LEU A 219 5.52 -11.57 -4.27
CA LEU A 219 6.19 -12.10 -5.46
C LEU A 219 6.86 -10.99 -6.26
N VAL A 220 8.16 -11.13 -6.50
CA VAL A 220 8.93 -10.32 -7.45
C VAL A 220 9.12 -11.11 -8.74
N ILE A 221 8.68 -10.55 -9.88
CA ILE A 221 8.84 -11.19 -11.20
C ILE A 221 10.16 -10.76 -11.86
N GLU A 222 10.27 -9.50 -12.27
CA GLU A 222 11.50 -8.91 -12.79
C GLU A 222 11.89 -7.70 -11.95
N SER A 223 13.18 -7.56 -11.66
CA SER A 223 13.73 -6.46 -10.89
C SER A 223 15.21 -6.25 -11.21
N LYS A 224 15.59 -4.99 -11.49
CA LYS A 224 17.00 -4.58 -11.52
C LYS A 224 17.59 -4.63 -10.10
N LYS A 225 18.91 -4.79 -9.98
CA LYS A 225 19.62 -4.87 -8.68
C LYS A 225 19.35 -3.71 -7.71
N ARG A 226 19.09 -2.50 -8.21
CA ARG A 226 18.72 -1.32 -7.41
C ARG A 226 17.32 -0.84 -7.78
N SER A 227 16.31 -1.64 -7.46
CA SER A 227 14.90 -1.36 -7.77
C SER A 227 14.08 -1.16 -6.51
N GLY A 228 13.06 -0.29 -6.58
CA GLY A 228 12.11 -0.07 -5.49
C GLY A 228 11.26 -1.31 -5.16
N SER A 229 11.13 -2.27 -6.08
CA SER A 229 10.47 -3.56 -5.81
C SER A 229 11.23 -4.42 -4.81
N LEU A 230 12.57 -4.31 -4.76
CA LEU A 230 13.37 -5.04 -3.76
C LEU A 230 13.18 -4.46 -2.36
N ILE A 231 12.94 -3.14 -2.25
CA ILE A 231 12.59 -2.49 -0.99
C ILE A 231 11.28 -3.08 -0.44
N THR A 232 10.29 -3.34 -1.30
CA THR A 232 9.03 -3.99 -0.88
C THR A 232 9.29 -5.39 -0.36
N LEU A 233 10.21 -6.14 -0.98
CA LEU A 233 10.56 -7.49 -0.56
C LEU A 233 11.27 -7.49 0.81
N ASP A 234 12.17 -6.53 1.04
CA ASP A 234 12.81 -6.34 2.35
C ASP A 234 11.78 -5.93 3.43
N GLN A 235 10.86 -5.02 3.09
CA GLN A 235 9.75 -4.64 3.99
C GLN A 235 8.82 -5.82 4.31
N ALA A 236 8.61 -6.74 3.36
CA ALA A 236 7.81 -7.93 3.57
C ALA A 236 8.46 -8.89 4.58
N LEU A 237 9.78 -9.07 4.50
CA LEU A 237 10.54 -9.84 5.50
C LEU A 237 10.42 -9.23 6.90
N ASP A 238 10.58 -7.90 7.01
CA ASP A 238 10.41 -7.18 8.29
C ASP A 238 9.00 -7.34 8.88
N GLN A 239 8.01 -7.59 8.02
CA GLN A 239 6.60 -7.79 8.38
C GLN A 239 6.22 -9.27 8.57
N ASN A 240 7.20 -10.18 8.57
CA ASN A 240 6.99 -11.63 8.63
C ASN A 240 6.04 -12.15 7.53
N ARG A 241 6.22 -11.65 6.30
CA ARG A 241 5.51 -12.12 5.11
C ARG A 241 6.39 -13.05 4.29
N ASN A 242 5.77 -13.98 3.59
CA ASN A 242 6.49 -14.86 2.67
C ASN A 242 7.04 -14.05 1.49
N VAL A 243 8.25 -14.38 1.02
CA VAL A 243 8.87 -13.66 -0.10
C VAL A 243 9.29 -14.62 -1.19
N TYR A 244 8.89 -14.29 -2.41
CA TYR A 244 9.03 -15.12 -3.58
C TYR A 244 9.70 -14.35 -4.71
N CYS A 245 10.53 -15.05 -5.48
CA CYS A 245 11.20 -14.48 -6.64
C CYS A 245 11.12 -15.44 -7.82
N ILE A 246 10.77 -14.90 -8.99
CA ILE A 246 10.86 -15.64 -10.25
C ILE A 246 12.30 -15.52 -10.78
N PRO A 247 13.00 -16.65 -11.03
CA PRO A 247 14.35 -16.59 -11.58
C PRO A 247 14.30 -16.13 -13.04
N GLY A 248 15.36 -15.50 -13.51
CA GLY A 248 15.49 -15.13 -14.91
C GLY A 248 16.91 -15.27 -15.45
N PRO A 249 17.13 -15.01 -16.76
CA PRO A 249 18.44 -15.16 -17.38
C PRO A 249 19.50 -14.29 -16.67
N VAL A 250 20.64 -14.88 -16.33
CA VAL A 250 21.76 -14.14 -15.71
C VAL A 250 22.34 -13.04 -16.61
N THR A 251 22.07 -13.11 -17.91
CA THR A 251 22.43 -12.10 -18.92
C THR A 251 21.46 -10.91 -18.96
N SER A 252 20.30 -11.00 -18.30
CA SER A 252 19.31 -9.94 -18.24
C SER A 252 19.52 -9.05 -17.02
N GLN A 253 19.76 -7.76 -17.24
CA GLN A 253 19.79 -6.76 -16.15
C GLN A 253 18.47 -6.68 -15.37
N TYR A 254 17.34 -7.08 -15.98
CA TYR A 254 16.03 -7.08 -15.36
C TYR A 254 15.80 -8.30 -14.45
N SER A 255 16.68 -9.30 -14.49
CA SER A 255 16.61 -10.49 -13.63
C SER A 255 17.64 -10.44 -12.50
N GLU A 256 18.65 -9.56 -12.57
CA GLU A 256 19.75 -9.49 -11.61
C GLU A 256 19.27 -9.32 -10.16
N GLY A 257 18.28 -8.45 -9.92
CA GLY A 257 17.75 -8.22 -8.58
C GLY A 257 16.95 -9.40 -8.04
N SER A 258 16.13 -10.03 -8.89
CA SER A 258 15.35 -11.22 -8.51
C SER A 258 16.28 -12.40 -8.19
N ASN A 259 17.25 -12.67 -9.07
CA ASN A 259 18.24 -13.74 -8.88
C ASN A 259 19.10 -13.51 -7.63
N LEU A 260 19.47 -12.26 -7.34
CA LEU A 260 20.20 -11.92 -6.13
C LEU A 260 19.37 -12.21 -4.87
N LYS A 261 18.09 -11.85 -4.86
CA LYS A 261 17.21 -12.16 -3.71
C LYS A 261 16.99 -13.65 -3.51
N ILE A 262 16.90 -14.42 -4.59
CA ILE A 262 16.90 -15.89 -4.52
C ILE A 262 18.19 -16.39 -3.84
N PHE A 263 19.34 -15.87 -4.25
CA PHE A 263 20.62 -16.21 -3.63
C PHE A 263 20.70 -15.80 -2.15
N GLU A 264 20.09 -14.68 -1.77
CA GLU A 264 19.99 -14.19 -0.38
C GLU A 264 18.97 -14.96 0.48
N GLY A 265 18.18 -15.87 -0.12
CA GLY A 265 17.27 -16.77 0.61
C GLY A 265 15.78 -16.57 0.33
N ALA A 266 15.37 -15.68 -0.59
CA ALA A 266 13.99 -15.62 -1.04
C ALA A 266 13.59 -16.92 -1.76
N LYS A 267 12.36 -17.40 -1.54
CA LYS A 267 11.88 -18.65 -2.14
C LYS A 267 11.83 -18.49 -3.66
N MET A 268 12.57 -19.33 -4.38
CA MET A 268 12.50 -19.38 -5.84
C MET A 268 11.17 -20.03 -6.26
N CYS A 269 10.43 -19.36 -7.15
CA CYS A 269 9.17 -19.87 -7.67
C CYS A 269 9.25 -20.11 -9.18
N LEU A 270 8.81 -21.29 -9.61
CA LEU A 270 8.76 -21.71 -11.01
C LEU A 270 7.32 -21.95 -11.49
N LYS A 271 6.39 -22.17 -10.55
CA LYS A 271 4.97 -22.44 -10.79
C LYS A 271 4.13 -21.92 -9.61
N ALA A 272 2.81 -21.81 -9.81
CA ALA A 272 1.92 -21.25 -8.80
C ALA A 272 1.85 -22.10 -7.52
N SER A 273 1.98 -23.43 -7.63
CA SER A 273 2.02 -24.32 -6.45
C SER A 273 3.13 -23.98 -5.47
N ASP A 274 4.28 -23.50 -5.94
CA ASP A 274 5.39 -23.10 -5.06
C ASP A 274 4.99 -21.93 -4.13
N ILE A 275 3.99 -21.14 -4.52
CA ILE A 275 3.42 -20.06 -3.70
C ILE A 275 2.25 -20.61 -2.87
N LEU A 276 1.32 -21.33 -3.50
CA LEU A 276 0.08 -21.79 -2.86
C LEU A 276 0.33 -22.72 -1.68
N GLU A 277 1.42 -23.49 -1.67
CA GLU A 277 1.83 -24.33 -0.53
C GLU A 277 1.89 -23.54 0.80
N ASP A 278 2.27 -22.26 0.74
CA ASP A 278 2.40 -21.41 1.93
C ASP A 278 1.08 -20.69 2.31
N PHE A 279 0.02 -20.84 1.49
CA PHE A 279 -1.31 -20.26 1.72
C PHE A 279 -2.33 -21.31 2.21
N ILE A 280 -1.96 -22.60 2.22
CA ILE A 280 -2.78 -23.68 2.77
C ILE A 280 -2.57 -23.68 4.29
N VAL A 281 -3.59 -23.21 5.01
CA VAL A 281 -3.69 -23.31 6.48
C VAL A 281 -4.84 -24.24 6.79
#